data_AF-A0A2G6L219-F1
#
_entry.id   AF-A0A2G6L219-F1
#
_cell.length_a   1.000
_cell.length_b   1.000
_cell.length_c   1.000
_cell.angle_alpha   90.00
_cell.angle_beta   90.00
_cell.angle_gamma   90.00
#
_symmetry.space_group_name_H-M   'P 1'
#
loop_
_entity.id
_entity.type
_entity.pdbx_description
1 polymer ?
#
loop_
_entity_poly.entity_id
_entity_poly.type
_entity_poly.pdbx_seq_one_letter_code
_entity_poly.pdbx_strand_id
1 'polypeptide(L)' 'MKRQHLAHAERVVSSFKRNLNEGEIAGLGQQHFDELTLLIESAISSSVLDELEATANKLHEFANDLEKHAEHV' A
#
# COMPACT_ATOMS: atom_id res chain seq x y z
N MET A 1 1.43 14.49 -2.08
CA MET A 1 1.05 13.09 -2.39
C MET A 1 -0.47 12.99 -2.49
N LYS A 2 -1.02 12.34 -3.52
CA LYS A 2 -2.45 11.99 -3.53
C LYS A 2 -2.67 10.91 -2.48
N ARG A 3 -3.57 11.13 -1.52
CA ARG A 3 -3.89 10.20 -0.42
C ARG A 3 -4.78 9.05 -0.89
N GLN A 4 -4.31 8.31 -1.89
CA GLN A 4 -5.10 7.31 -2.62
C GLN A 4 -5.42 6.08 -1.77
N HIS A 5 -4.61 5.80 -0.74
CA HIS A 5 -4.76 4.64 0.14
C HIS A 5 -5.29 4.99 1.54
N LEU A 6 -5.62 6.26 1.79
CA LEU A 6 -6.10 6.74 3.08
C LEU A 6 -7.33 5.98 3.58
N ALA A 7 -8.35 5.82 2.73
CA ALA A 7 -9.56 5.09 3.12
C ALA A 7 -9.29 3.62 3.49
N HIS A 8 -8.24 3.01 2.94
CA HIS A 8 -7.82 1.67 3.33
C HIS A 8 -7.08 1.70 4.69
N ALA A 9 -6.15 2.64 4.86
CA ALA A 9 -5.45 2.82 6.12
C ALA A 9 -6.40 3.10 7.30
N GLU A 10 -7.40 3.96 7.11
CA GLU A 10 -8.43 4.26 8.10
C GLU A 10 -9.25 3.03 8.49
N ARG A 11 -9.55 2.12 7.55
CA ARG A 11 -10.24 0.85 7.85
C ARG A 11 -9.37 -0.08 8.68
N VAL A 12 -8.07 -0.15 8.41
CA VAL A 12 -7.14 -0.96 9.20
C VAL A 12 -7.05 -0.39 10.62
N VAL A 13 -6.88 0.93 10.77
CA VAL A 13 -6.85 1.59 12.09
C VAL A 13 -8.17 1.44 12.83
N SER A 14 -9.30 1.54 12.13
CA SER A 14 -10.63 1.32 12.74
C SER A 14 -10.77 -0.11 13.25
N SER A 15 -10.27 -1.09 12.50
CA SER A 15 -10.28 -2.49 12.92
C SER A 15 -9.34 -2.73 14.11
N PHE A 16 -8.18 -2.09 14.12
CA PHE A 16 -7.27 -2.11 15.27
C PHE A 16 -7.92 -1.50 16.53
N LYS A 17 -8.60 -0.36 16.40
CA LYS A 17 -9.36 0.27 17.49
C LYS A 17 -10.42 -0.65 18.09
N ARG A 18 -11.04 -1.54 17.31
CA ARG A 18 -12.04 -2.50 17.81
C ARG A 18 -11.47 -3.56 18.74
N ASN A 19 -10.14 -3.73 18.77
CA ASN A 19 -9.47 -4.65 19.69
C ASN A 19 -9.09 -3.98 21.02
N LEU A 20 -9.37 -2.69 21.18
CA LEU A 20 -9.04 -1.90 22.36
C LEU A 20 -10.32 -1.56 23.14
N ASN A 21 -10.20 -1.45 24.45
CA ASN A 21 -11.25 -0.92 25.30
C ASN A 21 -11.23 0.62 25.33
N GLU A 22 -12.29 1.24 25.86
CA GLU A 22 -12.43 2.71 25.90
C GLU A 22 -11.31 3.41 26.66
N GLY A 23 -10.78 2.79 27.73
CA GLY A 23 -9.66 3.33 28.51
C GLY A 23 -8.35 3.32 27.72
N GLU A 24 -8.10 2.28 26.93
CA GLU A 24 -6.94 2.18 26.03
C GLU A 24 -7.02 3.18 24.87
N ILE A 25 -8.21 3.34 24.27
CA ILE A 25 -8.44 4.33 23.21
C ILE A 25 -8.22 5.75 23.75
N ALA A 26 -8.77 6.05 24.93
CA ALA A 26 -8.60 7.35 25.57
C ALA A 26 -7.14 7.61 25.98
N GLY A 27 -6.43 6.59 26.47
CA GLY A 27 -5.03 6.66 26.88
C GLY A 27 -4.06 6.91 25.73
N LEU A 28 -4.33 6.35 24.55
CA LEU A 28 -3.56 6.62 23.34
C LEU A 28 -3.90 8.00 22.74
N GLY A 29 -5.17 8.40 22.78
CA GLY A 29 -5.62 9.65 22.18
C GLY A 29 -5.59 9.63 20.65
N GLN A 30 -6.29 10.58 20.04
CA GLN A 30 -6.52 10.57 18.59
C GLN A 30 -5.23 10.74 17.77
N GLN A 31 -4.26 11.52 18.27
CA GLN A 31 -3.01 11.80 17.57
C GLN A 31 -2.23 10.52 17.19
N HIS A 32 -2.15 9.53 18.09
CA HIS A 32 -1.44 8.29 17.79
C HIS A 32 -2.16 7.45 16.72
N PHE A 33 -3.48 7.52 16.64
CA PHE A 33 -4.23 6.84 15.59
C PHE A 33 -4.11 7.55 14.23
N ASP A 34 -3.98 8.88 14.23
CA ASP A 34 -3.72 9.64 13.01
C ASP A 34 -2.32 9.34 12.47
N GLU A 35 -1.32 9.25 13.35
CA GLU A 35 0.04 8.85 13.01
C GLU A 35 0.09 7.40 12.51
N LEU A 36 -0.60 6.48 13.20
CA LEU A 36 -0.73 5.08 12.74
C LEU A 36 -1.40 4.99 11.36
N THR A 37 -2.41 5.82 11.10
CA THR A 37 -3.07 5.90 9.79
C THR A 37 -2.07 6.33 8.72
N LEU A 38 -1.25 7.34 9.00
CA LEU A 38 -0.21 7.81 8.09
C LEU A 38 0.85 6.73 7.81
N LEU A 39 1.31 6.02 8.84
CA LEU A 39 2.28 4.94 8.70
C LEU A 39 1.74 3.80 7.84
N ILE A 40 0.50 3.38 8.08
CA ILE A 40 -0.16 2.33 7.30
C ILE A 40 -0.38 2.78 5.85
N GLU A 41 -0.83 4.01 5.63
CA GLU A 41 -0.99 4.57 4.28
C GLU A 41 0.34 4.57 3.52
N SER A 42 1.43 4.94 4.19
CA SER A 42 2.78 4.97 3.61
C SER A 42 3.27 3.57 3.26
N ALA A 43 3.05 2.59 4.15
CA ALA A 43 3.41 1.20 3.89
C ALA A 43 2.65 0.62 2.69
N ILE A 44 1.33 0.85 2.60
CA ILE A 44 0.51 0.42 1.46
C ILE A 44 1.04 1.06 0.16
N SER A 45 1.32 2.36 0.20
CA SER A 45 1.81 3.09 -0.98
C SER A 45 3.15 2.53 -1.46
N SER A 46 4.06 2.18 -0.55
CA SER A 46 5.35 1.56 -0.87
C SER A 46 5.15 0.19 -1.51
N SER A 47 4.36 -0.69 -0.90
CA SER A 47 4.12 -2.04 -1.43
C SER A 47 3.45 -2.02 -2.80
N VAL A 48 2.54 -1.07 -3.04
CA VAL A 48 1.91 -0.90 -4.36
C VAL A 48 2.94 -0.45 -5.39
N LEU A 49 3.86 0.44 -5.02
CA LEU A 49 4.93 0.88 -5.93
C LEU A 49 5.86 -0.28 -6.30
N ASP A 50 6.25 -1.09 -5.33
CA ASP A 50 7.12 -2.25 -5.55
C ASP A 50 6.48 -3.26 -6.52
N GLU A 51 5.18 -3.54 -6.35
CA GLU A 51 4.45 -4.45 -7.24
C GLU A 51 4.26 -3.86 -8.65
N LEU A 52 4.04 -2.55 -8.76
CA LEU A 52 3.98 -1.86 -10.04
C LEU A 52 5.32 -1.93 -10.79
N GLU A 53 6.43 -1.74 -10.09
CA GLU A 53 7.77 -1.89 -10.67
C GLU A 53 8.02 -3.33 -11.14
N ALA A 54 7.70 -4.32 -10.31
CA ALA A 54 7.81 -5.73 -10.68
C ALA A 54 6.96 -6.07 -11.92
N THR A 55 5.76 -5.50 -12.02
CA THR A 55 4.88 -5.70 -13.18
C THR A 55 5.42 -5.02 -14.43
N ALA A 56 5.95 -3.79 -14.31
CA ALA A 56 6.57 -3.08 -15.42
C ALA A 56 7.78 -3.85 -15.98
N ASN A 57 8.60 -4.43 -15.11
CA ASN A 57 9.74 -5.27 -15.52
C ASN A 57 9.28 -6.51 -16.31
N LYS A 58 8.24 -7.21 -15.85
CA LYS A 58 7.65 -8.35 -16.59
C LYS A 58 7.13 -7.95 -17.96
N LEU A 59 6.50 -6.78 -18.09
CA LEU A 59 6.03 -6.26 -19.38
C LEU A 59 7.20 -5.96 -20.31
N HIS A 60 8.29 -5.39 -19.79
CA HIS A 60 9.49 -5.13 -20.55
C HIS A 60 10.15 -6.41 -21.06
N GLU A 61 10.31 -7.41 -20.20
CA GLU A 61 10.82 -8.74 -20.58
C GLU A 61 9.96 -9.38 -21.67
N PHE A 62 8.63 -9.33 -21.52
CA PHE A 62 7.71 -9.86 -22.51
C PHE A 62 7.82 -9.15 -23.86
N ALA A 63 7.95 -7.82 -23.87
CA ALA A 63 8.14 -7.06 -25.10
C ALA A 63 9.45 -7.44 -25.81
N ASN A 64 10.55 -7.57 -25.06
CA ASN A 64 11.84 -8.02 -25.61
C ASN A 64 11.76 -9.44 -26.19
N ASP A 65 11.00 -10.33 -25.55
CA ASP A 65 10.80 -11.68 -26.05
C ASP A 65 9.95 -11.69 -27.33
N LEU A 66 8.93 -10.84 -27.44
CA LEU A 66 8.15 -10.68 -28.67
C LEU A 66 9.01 -10.20 -29.85
N GLU A 67 9.89 -9.22 -29.63
CA GLU A 67 10.82 -8.74 -30.66
C GLU A 67 11.73 -9.85 -31.15
N LYS A 68 12.36 -10.60 -30.23
CA LYS A 68 13.21 -11.75 -30.59
C LYS A 68 12.44 -12.79 -31.40
N HIS A 69 11.22 -13.12 -31.01
CA HIS A 69 10.41 -14.09 -31.76
C HIS A 69 10.08 -13.58 -33.16
N ALA A 70 9.77 -12.28 -33.32
CA ALA A 70 9.49 -11.69 -34.62
C ALA A 70 10.72 -11.68 -35.54
N GLU A 71 11.93 -11.54 -35.01
CA GLU A 71 13.18 -11.64 -35.78
C GLU A 71 13.51 -13.06 -36.27
N HIS A 72 12.92 -14.10 -35.65
CA HIS A 72 13.14 -15.50 -36.00
C HIS A 72 12.05 -16.07 -36.95
N VAL A 73 11.11 -15.24 -37.42
CA VAL A 73 10.06 -15.56 -38.39
C VAL A 73 10.40 -14.93 -39.74
#